data_AF-A0A384BEB5-F1
#
_entry.id   AF-A0A384BEB5-F1
#
_cell.length_a   1.000
_cell.length_b   1.000
_cell.length_c   1.000
_cell.angle_alpha   90.00
_cell.angle_beta   90.00
_cell.angle_gamma   90.00
#
_symmetry.space_group_name_H-M   'P 1'
#
loop_
_entity.id
_entity.type
_entity.pdbx_description
1 polymer ?
#
loop_
_entity_poly.entity_id
_entity_poly.type
_entity_poly.pdbx_seq_one_letter_code
_entity_poly.pdbx_strand_id
1 'polypeptide(L)'
;MMLLLYEEGLRVVIHTSNLIHADWHQKTQGIWLSPLYPRIVHGTHRSGESTTHFKADLISYLMAYNAAPLKEWIDTIQEHDLSETNVYLIGSTPGRFQGNQKDNWGHFRLRKLLKEHASSIPKAESWPIVGQFSSVGSMGADESKWLCSEFKESLVTPGKESRTPGSTVPLHLVSASPP
;
A
#
# COMPACT_ATOMS: atom_id res chain seq x y z
N MET A 1 10.63 -5.35 3.05
CA MET A 1 10.99 -4.21 2.16
C MET A 1 12.50 -4.08 2.21
N MET A 2 13.12 -3.87 1.05
CA MET A 2 14.56 -3.62 0.91
C MET A 2 14.76 -2.26 0.25
N LEU A 3 15.72 -1.49 0.78
CA LEU A 3 16.24 -0.28 0.15
C LEU A 3 17.67 -0.62 -0.30
N LEU A 4 17.91 -0.55 -1.61
CA LEU A 4 19.15 -1.03 -2.21
C LEU A 4 19.82 0.13 -2.94
N LEU A 5 20.87 0.69 -2.33
CA LEU A 5 21.66 1.76 -2.89
C LEU A 5 22.83 1.19 -3.68
N TYR A 6 23.01 1.66 -4.91
CA TYR A 6 24.06 1.28 -5.83
C TYR A 6 24.85 2.53 -6.27
N GLU A 7 25.94 2.32 -7.01
CA GLU A 7 26.65 3.41 -7.69
C GLU A 7 25.76 4.03 -8.78
N GLU A 8 24.97 3.21 -9.47
CA GLU A 8 24.11 3.61 -10.59
C GLU A 8 22.77 4.22 -10.14
N GLY A 9 22.36 4.04 -8.88
CA GLY A 9 21.08 4.55 -8.39
C GLY A 9 20.52 3.82 -7.17
N LEU A 10 19.21 3.94 -6.97
CA LEU A 10 18.47 3.36 -5.85
C LEU A 10 17.39 2.40 -6.36
N ARG A 11 17.16 1.30 -5.65
CA ARG A 11 16.00 0.41 -5.87
C ARG A 11 15.25 0.16 -4.59
N VAL A 12 13.93 0.11 -4.70
CA VAL A 12 13.01 -0.28 -3.64
C VAL A 12 12.39 -1.62 -4.01
N VAL A 13 12.44 -2.57 -3.08
CA VAL A 13 11.79 -3.89 -3.22
C VAL A 13 10.78 -4.06 -2.11
N ILE A 14 9.50 -4.26 -2.47
CA ILE A 14 8.43 -4.59 -1.52
C ILE A 14 8.02 -6.04 -1.79
N HIS A 15 8.12 -6.90 -0.79
CA HIS A 15 7.90 -8.33 -0.91
C HIS A 15 7.26 -8.90 0.37
N THR A 16 6.74 -10.12 0.27
CA THR A 16 6.01 -10.79 1.36
C THR A 16 6.86 -11.78 2.18
N SER A 17 8.03 -12.19 1.67
CA SER A 17 8.89 -13.18 2.32
C SER A 17 9.66 -12.64 3.54
N ASN A 18 9.75 -13.42 4.61
CA ASN A 18 10.78 -13.23 5.64
C ASN A 18 12.18 -13.56 5.08
N LEU A 19 13.25 -13.08 5.73
CA LEU A 19 14.63 -13.37 5.32
C LEU A 19 15.16 -14.69 5.93
N ILE A 20 14.41 -15.78 5.71
CA ILE A 20 14.78 -17.14 6.12
C ILE A 20 14.59 -18.11 4.96
N HIS A 21 15.43 -19.14 4.85
CA HIS A 21 15.40 -20.10 3.73
C HIS A 21 13.99 -20.63 3.42
N ALA A 22 13.22 -21.01 4.44
CA ALA A 22 11.89 -21.62 4.26
C ALA A 22 10.90 -20.71 3.50
N ASP A 23 11.02 -19.40 3.63
CA ASP A 23 10.13 -18.45 2.96
C ASP A 23 10.48 -18.22 1.49
N TRP A 24 11.66 -18.65 1.04
CA TRP A 24 12.15 -18.55 -0.33
C TRP A 24 12.22 -19.92 -1.04
N HIS A 25 11.74 -20.98 -0.40
CA HIS A 25 11.85 -22.35 -0.92
C HIS A 25 10.57 -22.84 -1.64
N GLN A 26 9.54 -23.19 -0.86
CA GLN A 26 8.31 -23.84 -1.36
C GLN A 26 7.06 -23.05 -0.92
N LYS A 27 7.09 -21.74 -1.08
CA LYS A 27 5.94 -20.85 -0.82
C LYS A 27 5.64 -20.00 -2.04
N THR A 28 4.37 -19.76 -2.32
CA THR A 28 3.95 -18.69 -3.22
C THR A 28 4.17 -17.36 -2.52
N GLN A 29 5.03 -16.50 -3.07
CA GLN A 29 5.39 -15.19 -2.52
C GLN A 29 5.26 -14.11 -3.60
N GLY A 30 4.98 -12.88 -3.18
CA GLY A 30 4.89 -11.72 -4.06
C GLY A 30 6.11 -10.82 -3.95
N ILE A 31 6.52 -10.24 -5.08
CA ILE A 31 7.59 -9.24 -5.15
C ILE A 31 7.15 -8.14 -6.12
N TRP A 32 7.21 -6.90 -5.65
CA TRP A 32 7.27 -5.73 -6.50
C TRP A 32 8.71 -5.20 -6.54
N LEU A 33 9.23 -5.05 -7.75
CA LEU A 33 10.54 -4.45 -8.01
C LEU A 33 10.32 -3.06 -8.60
N SER A 34 10.85 -2.03 -7.95
CA SER A 34 10.89 -0.71 -8.56
C SER A 34 11.79 -0.68 -9.81
N PRO A 35 11.64 0.34 -10.68
CA PRO A 35 12.71 0.76 -11.57
C PRO A 35 14.01 1.04 -10.83
N LEU A 36 15.12 1.17 -11.57
CA LEU A 36 16.34 1.76 -11.01
C LEU A 36 16.17 3.28 -11.01
N TYR A 37 16.15 3.88 -9.82
CA TYR A 37 15.99 5.32 -9.65
C TYR A 37 17.36 6.00 -9.76
N PRO A 38 17.60 6.87 -10.75
CA PRO A 38 18.87 7.57 -10.86
C PRO A 38 18.99 8.64 -9.78
N ARG A 39 20.23 9.04 -9.46
CA ARG A 39 20.48 10.22 -8.63
C ARG A 39 20.06 11.49 -9.36
N ILE A 40 19.49 12.44 -8.63
CA ILE A 40 19.18 13.77 -9.14
C ILE A 40 20.49 14.54 -9.29
N VAL A 41 20.72 15.13 -10.47
CA VAL A 41 21.93 15.92 -10.74
C VAL A 41 21.92 17.19 -9.90
N HIS A 42 23.01 17.46 -9.17
CA HIS A 42 23.17 18.67 -8.36
C HIS A 42 22.92 19.93 -9.19
N GLY A 43 22.09 20.85 -8.67
CA GLY A 43 21.69 22.08 -9.34
C GLY A 43 20.41 21.98 -10.17
N THR A 44 19.84 20.78 -10.33
CA THR A 44 18.50 20.63 -10.93
C THR A 44 17.43 20.68 -9.84
N HIS A 45 16.51 21.66 -9.90
CA HIS A 45 15.35 21.72 -9.02
C HIS A 45 14.24 20.81 -9.55
N ARG A 46 14.42 19.48 -9.44
CA ARG A 46 13.38 18.50 -9.72
C ARG A 46 12.95 17.84 -8.42
N SER A 47 11.64 17.64 -8.23
CA SER A 47 11.13 16.92 -7.06
C SER A 47 11.54 15.45 -7.06
N GLY A 48 11.70 14.87 -8.26
CA GLY A 48 11.86 13.43 -8.45
C GLY A 48 10.61 12.66 -8.02
N GLU A 49 9.44 13.30 -8.04
CA GLU A 49 8.18 12.72 -7.61
C GLU A 49 7.42 12.11 -8.79
N SER A 50 6.75 10.99 -8.52
CA SER A 50 5.88 10.26 -9.43
C SER A 50 4.46 10.83 -9.48
N THR A 51 3.70 10.48 -10.52
CA THR A 51 2.27 10.79 -10.59
C THR A 51 1.44 10.09 -9.51
N THR A 52 2.01 9.07 -8.85
CA THR A 52 1.36 8.31 -7.78
C THR A 52 1.74 8.79 -6.37
N HIS A 53 2.54 9.86 -6.27
CA HIS A 53 3.03 10.40 -4.98
C HIS A 53 3.89 9.41 -4.16
N PHE A 54 4.46 8.40 -4.82
CA PHE A 54 5.17 7.32 -4.16
C PHE A 54 6.39 7.79 -3.36
N LYS A 55 7.14 8.80 -3.84
CA LYS A 55 8.35 9.27 -3.14
C LYS A 55 7.98 9.89 -1.80
N ALA A 56 7.03 10.83 -1.79
CA ALA A 56 6.52 11.45 -0.58
C ALA A 56 5.84 10.44 0.37
N ASP A 57 5.07 9.49 -0.16
CA ASP A 57 4.44 8.44 0.65
C ASP A 57 5.47 7.52 1.30
N LEU A 58 6.51 7.11 0.57
CA LEU A 58 7.59 6.27 1.11
C LEU A 58 8.39 7.00 2.19
N ILE A 59 8.72 8.28 1.96
CA ILE A 59 9.36 9.12 2.98
C ILE A 59 8.47 9.23 4.22
N SER A 60 7.16 9.46 4.03
CA SER A 60 6.20 9.56 5.13
C SER A 60 6.10 8.26 5.94
N TYR A 61 6.14 7.12 5.26
CA TYR A 61 6.17 5.80 5.90
C TYR A 61 7.43 5.60 6.75
N LEU A 62 8.61 5.96 6.24
CA LEU A 62 9.87 5.86 7.00
C LEU A 62 9.93 6.86 8.16
N MET A 63 9.43 8.10 7.95
CA MET A 63 9.40 9.12 9.00
C MET A 63 8.57 8.69 10.20
N ALA A 64 7.51 7.91 10.01
CA ALA A 64 6.64 7.44 11.09
C ALA A 64 7.34 6.55 12.13
N TYR A 65 8.48 5.96 11.79
CA TYR A 65 9.31 5.20 12.73
C TYR A 65 10.06 6.10 13.73
N ASN A 66 10.25 7.38 13.41
CA ASN A 66 11.01 8.33 14.22
C ASN A 66 12.40 7.78 14.66
N ALA A 67 13.09 7.12 13.73
CA ALA A 67 14.35 6.43 14.00
C ALA A 67 15.51 7.09 13.24
N ALA A 68 16.58 7.47 13.94
CA ALA A 68 17.74 8.13 13.35
C ALA A 68 18.36 7.38 12.16
N PRO A 69 18.55 6.04 12.19
CA PRO A 69 19.10 5.32 11.04
C PRO A 69 18.22 5.41 9.78
N LEU A 70 16.91 5.63 9.92
CA LEU A 70 16.02 5.80 8.77
C LEU A 70 16.08 7.21 8.19
N LYS A 71 16.62 8.19 8.93
CA LYS A 71 16.83 9.55 8.40
C LYS A 71 17.85 9.54 7.26
N GLU A 72 18.93 8.77 7.38
CA GLU A 72 19.93 8.59 6.33
C GLU A 72 19.31 8.01 5.04
N TRP A 73 18.40 7.04 5.20
CA TRP A 73 17.65 6.49 4.07
C TRP A 73 16.65 7.47 3.47
N ILE A 74 15.97 8.27 4.30
CA ILE A 74 15.10 9.34 3.83
C ILE A 74 15.90 10.34 2.99
N ASP A 75 17.07 10.75 3.45
CA ASP A 75 17.95 11.69 2.74
C ASP A 75 18.44 11.08 1.43
N THR A 76 18.84 9.82 1.46
CA THR A 76 19.17 9.06 0.24
C THR A 76 17.99 9.06 -0.75
N ILE A 77 16.76 8.76 -0.31
CA ILE A 77 15.58 8.78 -1.19
C ILE A 77 15.31 10.19 -1.74
N GLN A 78 15.52 11.24 -0.94
CA GLN A 78 15.35 12.62 -1.39
C GLN A 78 16.27 12.97 -2.56
N GLU A 79 17.48 12.42 -2.58
CA GLU A 79 18.49 12.62 -3.64
C GLU A 79 18.24 11.82 -4.93
N HIS A 80 17.23 10.94 -4.99
CA HIS A 80 16.95 10.11 -6.17
C HIS A 80 15.64 10.51 -6.87
N ASP A 81 15.60 10.29 -8.18
CA ASP A 81 14.41 10.52 -9.01
C ASP A 81 13.54 9.26 -9.06
N LEU A 82 12.39 9.32 -8.38
CA LEU A 82 11.41 8.24 -8.29
C LEU A 82 10.22 8.46 -9.24
N SER A 83 10.32 9.40 -10.19
CA SER A 83 9.20 9.83 -11.05
C SER A 83 8.59 8.73 -11.91
N GLU A 84 9.39 7.74 -12.32
CA GLU A 84 8.94 6.59 -13.11
C GLU A 84 8.08 5.58 -12.32
N THR A 85 7.84 5.81 -11.03
CA THR A 85 6.97 4.93 -10.23
C THR A 85 5.52 5.02 -10.71
N ASN A 86 4.93 3.87 -11.00
CA ASN A 86 3.55 3.76 -11.51
C ASN A 86 2.59 3.05 -10.53
N VAL A 87 3.04 2.81 -9.29
CA VAL A 87 2.23 2.20 -8.21
C VAL A 87 2.00 3.18 -7.07
N TYR A 88 0.89 3.03 -6.36
CA TYR A 88 0.61 3.76 -5.12
C TYR A 88 1.06 2.96 -3.90
N LEU A 89 1.61 3.65 -2.90
CA LEU A 89 1.98 3.01 -1.64
C LEU A 89 0.79 3.00 -0.66
N ILE A 90 0.51 1.83 -0.08
CA ILE A 90 -0.45 1.65 0.99
C ILE A 90 0.30 1.10 2.20
N GLY A 91 0.66 2.01 3.12
CA GLY A 91 1.35 1.67 4.36
C GLY A 91 0.39 1.53 5.55
N SER A 92 0.88 0.92 6.62
CA SER A 92 0.24 0.95 7.94
C SER A 92 1.31 1.20 8.99
N THR A 93 1.06 2.13 9.90
CA THR A 93 1.98 2.48 11.00
C THR A 93 1.21 2.52 12.31
N PRO A 94 1.84 2.23 13.47
CA PRO A 94 1.14 2.25 14.75
C PRO A 94 0.64 3.66 15.10
N GLY A 95 -0.63 3.77 15.50
CA GLY A 95 -1.19 5.06 15.93
C GLY A 95 -2.70 5.09 16.02
N ARG A 96 -3.22 6.20 16.54
CA ARG A 96 -4.65 6.56 16.48
C ARG A 96 -4.78 7.81 15.63
N PHE A 97 -5.20 7.62 14.39
CA PHE A 97 -5.26 8.70 13.40
C PHE A 97 -6.66 9.33 13.37
N GLN A 98 -6.73 10.66 13.38
CA GLN A 98 -7.97 11.43 13.38
C GLN A 98 -7.97 12.48 12.25
N GLY A 99 -9.17 12.95 11.89
CA GLY A 99 -9.33 13.91 10.79
C GLY A 99 -8.69 13.41 9.50
N ASN A 100 -7.97 14.31 8.82
CA ASN A 100 -7.31 14.00 7.54
C ASN A 100 -6.21 12.93 7.66
N GLN A 101 -5.67 12.69 8.85
CA GLN A 101 -4.63 11.67 9.03
C GLN A 101 -5.15 10.24 8.88
N LYS A 102 -6.48 10.03 8.99
CA LYS A 102 -7.10 8.71 8.77
C LYS A 102 -6.77 8.15 7.39
N ASP A 103 -6.70 9.03 6.39
CA ASP A 103 -6.51 8.62 5.00
C ASP A 103 -5.04 8.34 4.62
N ASN A 104 -4.12 8.48 5.58
CA ASN A 104 -2.70 8.22 5.34
C ASN A 104 -2.36 6.73 5.45
N TRP A 105 -3.16 5.92 6.16
CA TRP A 105 -2.80 4.55 6.53
C TRP A 105 -3.93 3.53 6.37
N GLY A 106 -3.55 2.25 6.23
CA GLY A 106 -4.46 1.11 6.28
C GLY A 106 -5.58 1.13 5.24
N HIS A 107 -6.74 0.57 5.60
CA HIS A 107 -7.88 0.47 4.69
C HIS A 107 -8.51 1.84 4.35
N PHE A 108 -8.27 2.90 5.12
CA PHE A 108 -8.69 4.26 4.77
C PHE A 108 -7.80 4.86 3.67
N ARG A 109 -6.47 4.59 3.68
CA ARG A 109 -5.59 4.94 2.56
C ARG A 109 -6.06 4.31 1.26
N LEU A 110 -6.38 3.02 1.29
CA LEU A 110 -6.93 2.31 0.13
C LEU A 110 -8.24 2.94 -0.37
N ARG A 111 -9.18 3.22 0.55
CA ARG A 111 -10.45 3.88 0.23
C ARG A 111 -10.24 5.22 -0.48
N LYS A 112 -9.32 6.06 0.04
CA LYS A 112 -8.99 7.35 -0.58
C LYS A 112 -8.45 7.17 -2.00
N LEU A 113 -7.50 6.25 -2.19
CA LEU A 113 -6.91 5.99 -3.50
C LEU A 113 -7.94 5.50 -4.53
N LEU A 114 -8.82 4.56 -4.14
CA LEU A 114 -9.88 4.08 -5.02
C LEU A 114 -10.88 5.19 -5.37
N LYS A 115 -11.23 6.05 -4.40
CA LYS A 115 -12.10 7.21 -4.63
C LYS A 115 -11.48 8.25 -5.58
N GLU A 116 -10.18 8.49 -5.47
CA GLU A 116 -9.47 9.54 -6.22
C GLU A 116 -9.03 9.10 -7.61
N HIS A 117 -8.67 7.81 -7.78
CA HIS A 117 -7.99 7.31 -8.97
C HIS A 117 -8.72 6.18 -9.70
N ALA A 118 -9.70 5.53 -9.08
CA ALA A 118 -10.55 4.57 -9.80
C ALA A 118 -11.78 5.26 -10.39
N SER A 119 -12.19 4.82 -11.57
CA SER A 119 -13.43 5.29 -12.20
C SER A 119 -14.63 4.49 -11.69
N SER A 120 -15.79 5.14 -11.60
CA SER A 120 -17.05 4.45 -11.39
C SER A 120 -17.37 3.62 -12.64
N ILE A 121 -17.60 2.32 -12.45
CA ILE A 121 -17.92 1.38 -13.53
C ILE A 121 -19.41 1.05 -13.43
N PRO A 122 -20.15 0.98 -14.56
CA PRO A 122 -21.53 0.48 -14.55
C PRO A 122 -21.60 -0.92 -13.91
N LYS A 123 -22.61 -1.13 -13.06
CA LYS A 123 -22.82 -2.38 -12.31
C LYS A 123 -21.68 -2.77 -11.35
N ALA A 124 -20.94 -1.79 -10.79
CA ALA A 124 -19.88 -2.04 -9.83
C ALA A 124 -20.31 -2.94 -8.65
N GLU A 125 -21.59 -2.90 -8.27
CA GLU A 125 -22.19 -3.76 -7.24
C GLU A 125 -22.09 -5.27 -7.53
N SER A 126 -21.88 -5.66 -8.80
CA SER A 126 -21.72 -7.05 -9.23
C SER A 126 -20.27 -7.53 -9.24
N TRP A 127 -19.30 -6.62 -9.05
CA TRP A 127 -17.88 -6.95 -9.09
C TRP A 127 -17.43 -7.46 -7.72
N PRO A 128 -17.00 -8.73 -7.61
CA PRO A 128 -16.64 -9.29 -6.32
C PRO A 128 -15.33 -8.70 -5.78
N ILE A 129 -15.22 -8.64 -4.46
CA ILE A 129 -13.97 -8.39 -3.75
C ILE A 129 -13.31 -9.72 -3.43
N VAL A 130 -12.01 -9.84 -3.71
CA VAL A 130 -11.21 -11.01 -3.35
C VAL A 130 -10.13 -10.59 -2.36
N GLY A 131 -10.14 -11.18 -1.17
CA GLY A 131 -9.07 -11.05 -0.19
C GLY A 131 -8.31 -12.36 -0.06
N GLN A 132 -6.99 -12.35 -0.29
CA GLN A 132 -6.13 -13.51 -0.07
C GLN A 132 -5.11 -13.19 1.03
N PHE A 133 -4.97 -14.10 1.99
CA PHE A 133 -4.08 -13.92 3.14
C PHE A 133 -3.57 -15.27 3.66
N SER A 134 -2.54 -15.22 4.52
CA SER A 134 -1.94 -16.40 5.16
C SER A 134 -2.21 -16.48 6.67
N SER A 135 -2.94 -15.51 7.24
CA SER A 135 -3.29 -15.46 8.65
C SER A 135 -4.59 -14.66 8.85
N VAL A 136 -5.32 -14.96 9.94
CA VAL A 136 -6.59 -14.33 10.31
C VAL A 136 -6.54 -13.88 11.76
N GLY A 137 -6.85 -12.59 12.00
CA GLY A 137 -7.04 -12.04 13.34
C GLY A 137 -8.48 -12.16 13.82
N SER A 138 -8.74 -11.78 15.08
CA SER A 138 -10.11 -11.69 15.58
C SER A 138 -10.86 -10.52 14.90
N MET A 139 -12.00 -10.82 14.28
CA MET A 139 -12.81 -9.85 13.51
C MET A 139 -14.11 -9.45 14.21
N GLY A 140 -14.32 -9.90 15.45
CA GLY A 140 -15.54 -9.68 16.21
C GLY A 140 -16.51 -10.87 16.18
N ALA A 141 -17.66 -10.70 16.83
CA ALA A 141 -18.65 -11.76 17.03
C ALA A 141 -19.44 -12.13 15.76
N ASP A 142 -19.52 -11.20 14.81
CA ASP A 142 -20.23 -11.34 13.54
C ASP A 142 -19.63 -10.40 12.49
N GLU A 143 -20.01 -10.58 11.24
CA GLU A 143 -19.47 -9.83 10.10
C GLU A 143 -19.70 -8.32 10.16
N SER A 144 -20.70 -7.86 10.92
CA SER A 144 -21.07 -6.44 11.03
C SER A 144 -20.10 -5.64 11.92
N LYS A 145 -19.24 -6.32 12.69
CA LYS A 145 -18.35 -5.63 13.65
C LYS A 145 -17.18 -4.92 12.99
N TRP A 146 -16.63 -5.49 11.92
CA TRP A 146 -15.47 -4.92 11.25
C TRP A 146 -15.35 -5.32 9.79
N LEU A 147 -15.50 -6.62 9.51
CA LEU A 147 -15.25 -7.19 8.18
C LEU A 147 -16.14 -6.58 7.10
N CYS A 148 -17.46 -6.62 7.29
CA CYS A 148 -18.42 -6.13 6.31
C CYS A 148 -18.80 -4.65 6.52
N SER A 149 -18.60 -4.09 7.72
CA SER A 149 -18.98 -2.71 8.05
C SER A 149 -17.92 -1.65 7.74
N GLU A 150 -16.64 -1.98 7.84
CA GLU A 150 -15.55 -1.01 7.66
C GLU A 150 -14.53 -1.45 6.60
N PHE A 151 -14.07 -2.70 6.69
CA PHE A 151 -13.05 -3.22 5.79
C PHE A 151 -13.60 -3.39 4.37
N LYS A 152 -14.71 -4.12 4.21
CA LYS A 152 -15.40 -4.29 2.92
C LYS A 152 -15.81 -2.94 2.32
N GLU A 153 -16.38 -2.03 3.11
CA GLU A 153 -16.80 -0.71 2.63
C GLU A 153 -15.64 0.10 2.03
N SER A 154 -14.43 -0.01 2.60
CA SER A 154 -13.24 0.61 2.01
C SER A 154 -12.87 0.05 0.63
N LEU A 155 -13.15 -1.23 0.38
CA LEU A 155 -12.80 -1.94 -0.83
C LEU A 155 -13.83 -1.76 -1.95
N VAL A 156 -15.08 -1.49 -1.60
CA VAL A 156 -16.18 -1.35 -2.59
C VAL A 156 -16.12 -0.03 -3.34
N THR A 157 -15.58 1.05 -2.76
CA THR A 157 -15.77 2.44 -3.24
C THR A 157 -15.03 2.74 -4.56
N PRO A 158 -15.69 2.79 -5.74
CA PRO A 158 -15.05 3.21 -6.98
C PRO A 158 -15.43 4.66 -7.30
N GLY A 159 -14.45 5.58 -7.28
CA GLY A 159 -14.67 6.97 -7.68
C GLY A 159 -15.44 7.83 -6.68
N LYS A 160 -15.82 9.05 -7.12
CA LYS A 160 -16.36 10.13 -6.26
C LYS A 160 -17.88 10.09 -6.04
N GLU A 161 -18.60 9.19 -6.69
CA GLU A 161 -20.07 9.14 -6.58
C GLU A 161 -20.50 8.52 -5.25
N SER A 162 -21.36 9.21 -4.51
CA SER A 162 -21.97 8.70 -3.28
C SER A 162 -23.10 7.73 -3.61
N ARG A 163 -22.77 6.55 -4.10
CA ARG A 163 -23.69 5.41 -4.06
C ARG A 163 -23.20 4.48 -2.98
N THR A 164 -24.11 3.96 -2.17
CA THR A 164 -23.84 2.92 -1.17
C THR A 164 -24.38 1.59 -1.69
N PRO A 165 -23.56 0.74 -2.34
CA PRO A 165 -23.94 -0.59 -2.75
C PRO A 165 -23.19 -1.69 -1.95
N GLY A 166 -22.49 -1.34 -0.86
CA GLY A 166 -21.53 -2.26 -0.23
C GLY A 166 -22.13 -3.53 0.38
N SER A 167 -23.42 -3.51 0.74
CA SER A 167 -24.10 -4.68 1.29
C SER A 167 -24.18 -5.86 0.29
N THR A 168 -24.45 -5.60 -0.99
CA THR A 168 -24.69 -6.68 -1.98
C THR A 168 -23.43 -7.20 -2.69
N VAL A 169 -22.29 -6.52 -2.54
CA VAL A 169 -21.05 -6.92 -3.22
C VAL A 169 -20.56 -8.27 -2.68
N PRO A 170 -20.30 -9.29 -3.52
CA PRO A 170 -19.75 -10.55 -3.04
C PRO A 170 -18.33 -10.38 -2.48
N LEU A 171 -18.05 -11.01 -1.34
CA LEU A 171 -16.73 -11.04 -0.72
C LEU A 171 -16.21 -12.47 -0.70
N HIS A 172 -15.11 -12.73 -1.39
CA HIS A 172 -14.44 -14.03 -1.42
C HIS A 172 -13.13 -13.96 -0.65
N LEU A 173 -13.02 -14.75 0.41
CA LEU A 173 -11.80 -14.84 1.21
C LEU A 173 -11.06 -16.13 0.87
N VAL A 174 -9.82 -16.01 0.42
CA VAL A 174 -8.95 -17.11 0.02
C VAL A 174 -7.88 -17.29 1.09
N SER A 175 -7.98 -18.39 1.82
CA SER A 175 -6.98 -18.85 2.78
C SER A 175 -6.72 -20.33 2.57
N ALA A 176 -5.53 -20.79 2.92
CA ALA A 176 -5.27 -22.23 2.98
C ALA A 176 -6.25 -22.87 3.98
N SER A 177 -6.89 -23.97 3.58
CA SER A 177 -7.63 -24.82 4.51
C SER A 177 -6.65 -25.40 5.54
N PRO A 178 -6.99 -25.42 6.84
CA PRO A 178 -6.21 -26.21 7.78
C PRO A 178 -6.19 -27.68 7.32
N PRO A 179 -5.07 -28.40 7.51
CA PRO A 179 -4.97 -29.82 7.18
C PRO A 179 -5.96 -30.67 7.99
#